data_AF-A0A1J3I0V1-F1
#
_entry.id   AF-A0A1J3I0V1-F1
#
_cell.length_a   1.000
_cell.length_b   1.000
_cell.length_c   1.000
_cell.angle_alpha   90.00
_cell.angle_beta   90.00
_cell.angle_gamma   90.00
#
_symmetry.space_group_name_H-M   'P 1'
#
loop_
_entity.id
_entity.type
_entity.pdbx_description
1 polymer ?
#
loop_
_entity_poly.entity_id
_entity_poly.type
_entity_poly.pdbx_seq_one_letter_code
_entity_poly.pdbx_strand_id
1 'polypeptide(L)' 'LGSQGSHRLWNHKGVVAALTKRVGANSVRGIFLDMSELEKNIPLDRCTFTEMRNLRYLKIYSSRCHRECEADCKLNFPEG' A
#
# COMPACT_ATOMS: atom_id res chain seq x y z
N LEU A 1 6.24 -8.97 26.13
CA LEU A 1 6.24 -9.80 24.90
C LEU A 1 5.14 -9.29 23.98
N GLY A 2 5.46 -8.43 23.02
CA GLY A 2 4.46 -7.85 22.12
C GLY A 2 5.12 -6.89 21.15
N SER A 3 5.63 -7.41 20.04
CA SER A 3 5.88 -6.56 18.88
C SER A 3 4.50 -6.15 18.34
N GLN A 4 4.00 -5.00 18.77
CA GLN A 4 2.79 -4.37 18.25
C GLN A 4 3.06 -3.96 16.80
N GLY A 5 2.92 -4.92 15.87
CA GLY A 5 2.83 -4.60 14.45
C GLY A 5 1.67 -3.62 14.25
N SER A 6 1.95 -2.44 13.70
CA SER A 6 0.91 -1.43 13.51
C SER A 6 -0.20 -1.98 12.61
N HIS A 7 -1.43 -2.04 13.14
CA HIS A 7 -2.61 -2.47 12.38
C HIS A 7 -2.95 -1.52 11.22
N ARG A 8 -2.38 -0.31 11.21
CA ARG A 8 -2.54 0.69 10.15
C ARG A 8 -1.17 1.08 9.60
N LEU A 9 -1.00 0.96 8.30
CA LEU A 9 0.21 1.37 7.59
C LEU A 9 -0.08 2.67 6.83
N TRP A 10 0.71 3.72 7.10
CA TRP A 10 0.63 5.00 6.40
C TRP A 10 1.98 5.51 5.87
N ASN A 11 3.10 5.04 6.44
CA ASN A 11 4.42 5.42 5.92
C ASN A 11 4.74 4.56 4.69
N HIS A 12 5.25 5.19 3.64
CA HIS A 12 5.49 4.51 2.36
C HIS A 12 6.39 3.26 2.51
N LYS A 13 7.43 3.30 3.35
CA LYS A 13 8.35 2.15 3.55
C LYS A 13 7.63 0.91 4.11
N GLY A 14 6.77 1.10 5.11
CA GLY A 14 6.00 0.05 5.75
C GLY A 14 4.94 -0.52 4.82
N VAL A 15 4.25 0.35 4.07
CA VAL A 15 3.30 -0.07 3.04
C VAL A 15 4.00 -0.87 1.94
N VAL A 16 5.12 -0.37 1.38
CA VAL A 16 5.91 -1.08 0.37
C VAL A 16 6.38 -2.44 0.91
N ALA A 17 6.88 -2.51 2.14
CA ALA A 17 7.32 -3.77 2.73
C ALA A 17 6.16 -4.77 2.90
N ALA A 18 4.97 -4.31 3.30
CA ALA A 18 3.79 -5.17 3.41
C ALA A 18 3.33 -5.67 2.04
N LEU A 19 3.28 -4.80 1.03
CA LEU A 19 2.84 -5.14 -0.33
C LEU A 19 3.82 -6.10 -1.03
N THR A 20 5.13 -5.86 -0.92
CA THR A 20 6.16 -6.60 -1.68
C THR A 20 6.73 -7.79 -0.93
N LYS A 21 6.96 -7.68 0.38
CA LYS A 21 7.61 -8.72 1.19
C LYS A 21 6.61 -9.55 2.00
N ARG A 22 5.35 -9.12 2.07
CA ARG A 22 4.24 -9.80 2.78
C ARG A 22 4.51 -10.08 4.27
N VAL A 23 5.51 -9.41 4.86
CA VAL A 23 5.87 -9.56 6.27
C VAL A 23 4.79 -8.94 7.15
N GLY A 24 4.23 -9.71 8.08
CA GLY A 24 3.19 -9.22 8.98
C GLY A 24 1.86 -8.87 8.31
N ALA A 25 1.69 -9.23 7.02
CA ALA A 25 0.52 -8.92 6.18
C ALA A 25 -0.82 -9.32 6.83
N ASN A 26 -0.86 -10.48 7.49
CA ASN A 26 -2.00 -10.96 8.28
C ASN A 26 -2.50 -9.90 9.27
N SER A 27 -1.61 -9.20 9.99
CA SER A 27 -1.99 -8.29 11.08
C SER A 27 -2.47 -6.92 10.60
N VAL A 28 -2.28 -6.62 9.30
CA VAL A 28 -2.61 -5.33 8.70
C VAL A 28 -4.13 -5.23 8.53
N ARG A 29 -4.72 -4.19 9.13
CA ARG A 29 -6.15 -3.89 9.05
C ARG A 29 -6.44 -2.69 8.13
N GLY A 30 -5.47 -1.80 7.93
CA GLY A 30 -5.62 -0.65 7.07
C GLY A 30 -4.32 -0.24 6.37
N ILE A 31 -4.43 0.15 5.09
CA ILE A 31 -3.34 0.70 4.28
C ILE A 31 -3.77 2.07 3.76
N PHE A 32 -2.90 3.06 3.97
CA PHE A 32 -2.99 4.39 3.43
C PHE A 32 -1.70 4.64 2.65
N LEU A 33 -1.82 4.73 1.32
CA LEU A 33 -0.70 4.88 0.41
C LEU A 33 -0.77 6.24 -0.28
N ASP A 34 0.19 7.09 0.03
CA ASP A 34 0.48 8.30 -0.74
C ASP A 34 1.44 7.96 -1.88
N MET A 35 0.92 7.91 -3.11
CA MET A 35 1.71 7.62 -4.31
C MET A 35 2.73 8.71 -4.61
N SER A 36 2.53 9.94 -4.12
CA SER A 36 3.48 11.03 -4.32
C SER A 36 4.79 10.83 -3.55
N GLU A 37 4.79 9.96 -2.53
CA GLU A 37 5.98 9.56 -1.78
C GLU A 37 6.73 8.38 -2.42
N LEU A 38 6.17 7.74 -3.44
CA LEU A 38 6.81 6.62 -4.11
C LEU A 38 7.88 7.11 -5.08
N GLU A 39 9.11 6.60 -4.92
CA GLU A 39 10.21 6.91 -5.84
C GLU A 39 10.16 6.05 -7.12
N LYS A 40 9.45 4.92 -7.08
CA LYS A 40 9.39 3.94 -8.17
C LYS A 40 7.99 3.34 -8.28
N ASN A 41 7.70 2.78 -9.45
CA ASN A 41 6.49 2.00 -9.67
C ASN A 41 6.50 0.73 -8.83
N ILE A 42 5.37 0.42 -8.22
CA ILE A 42 5.14 -0.81 -7.45
C ILE A 42 4.24 -1.72 -8.28
N PRO A 43 4.71 -2.91 -8.69
CA PRO A 43 3.85 -3.91 -9.27
C PRO A 43 2.95 -4.50 -8.17
N LEU A 44 1.64 -4.45 -8.38
CA LEU A 44 0.66 -5.12 -7.53
C LEU A 44 0.17 -6.35 -8.28
N ASP A 45 0.64 -7.53 -7.94
CA ASP A 45 0.15 -8.78 -8.53
C ASP A 45 -1.26 -9.16 -8.02
N ARG A 46 -1.95 -10.06 -8.73
CA ARG A 46 -3.29 -10.55 -8.34
C ARG A 46 -3.33 -11.13 -6.93
N CYS A 47 -2.20 -11.62 -6.42
CA CYS A 47 -2.07 -12.20 -5.09
C CYS A 47 -1.46 -11.24 -4.05
N THR A 48 -1.23 -9.96 -4.38
CA THR A 48 -0.62 -8.98 -3.46
C THR A 48 -1.37 -8.87 -2.13
N PHE A 49 -2.70 -8.90 -2.17
CA PHE A 49 -3.54 -8.75 -0.97
C PHE A 49 -4.01 -10.07 -0.36
N THR A 50 -3.71 -11.22 -0.97
CA THR A 50 -4.26 -12.54 -0.55
C THR A 50 -3.87 -12.91 0.89
N GLU A 51 -2.66 -12.54 1.32
CA GLU A 51 -2.19 -12.80 2.69
C GLU A 51 -2.64 -11.74 3.71
N MET A 52 -3.27 -10.66 3.26
CA MET A 52 -3.76 -9.57 4.11
C MET A 52 -5.21 -9.80 4.54
N ARG A 53 -5.50 -10.96 5.12
CA ARG A 53 -6.88 -11.42 5.44
C ARG A 53 -7.65 -10.50 6.39
N ASN A 54 -6.96 -9.69 7.19
CA ASN A 54 -7.60 -8.73 8.10
C ASN A 54 -7.74 -7.32 7.52
N LEU A 55 -7.34 -7.09 6.27
CA LEU A 55 -7.41 -5.77 5.63
C LEU A 55 -8.87 -5.36 5.46
N ARG A 56 -9.24 -4.21 6.02
CA ARG A 56 -10.60 -3.63 5.94
C ARG A 56 -10.62 -2.25 5.31
N TYR A 57 -9.47 -1.57 5.27
CA TYR A 57 -9.37 -0.22 4.76
C TYR A 57 -8.19 -0.13 3.79
N LEU A 58 -8.45 0.32 2.56
CA LEU A 58 -7.43 0.64 1.58
C LEU A 58 -7.72 2.04 1.04
N LYS A 59 -6.77 2.95 1.22
CA LYS A 59 -6.82 4.30 0.64
C LYS A 59 -5.55 4.52 -0.17
N ILE A 60 -5.70 4.75 -1.45
CA ILE A 60 -4.62 5.12 -2.36
C ILE A 60 -4.90 6.56 -2.79
N TYR A 61 -3.92 7.45 -2.64
CA TYR A 61 -4.07 8.87 -2.94
C TYR A 61 -2.72 9.46 -3.38
N SER A 62 -2.73 10.69 -3.88
CA SER A 62 -1.52 11.47 -4.16
C SER A 62 -1.69 12.83 -3.51
N SER A 63 -0.83 13.19 -2.55
CA SER A 63 -0.95 14.47 -1.83
C SER A 63 -0.37 15.68 -2.57
N ARG A 64 0.52 15.45 -3.55
CA ARG A 64 1.21 16.50 -4.30
C ARG A 64 0.41 17.10 -5.47
N CYS A 65 -0.80 16.60 -5.75
CA CYS A 65 -1.63 17.13 -6.83
C CYS A 65 -2.77 17.97 -6.27
N HIS A 66 -2.71 19.29 -6.47
CA HIS A 66 -3.69 20.22 -5.90
C HIS A 66 -4.86 20.52 -6.86
N ARG A 67 -4.71 20.32 -8.19
CA ARG A 67 -5.76 20.51 -9.21
C ARG A 67 -5.40 19.76 -10.50
N GLU A 68 -6.35 19.01 -11.06
CA GLU A 68 -6.45 18.63 -12.49
C GLU A 68 -5.21 18.01 -13.19
N CYS A 69 -4.17 17.57 -12.47
CA CYS A 69 -3.07 16.87 -13.12
C CYS A 69 -3.46 15.42 -13.39
N GLU A 70 -3.01 14.87 -14.52
CA GLU A 70 -2.97 13.43 -14.70
C GLU A 70 -2.25 12.80 -13.51
N ALA A 71 -2.88 11.79 -12.92
CA ALA A 71 -2.29 11.07 -11.81
C ALA A 71 -1.07 10.30 -12.35
N ASP A 72 0.14 10.66 -11.89
CA ASP A 72 1.34 9.83 -12.02
C ASP A 72 1.12 8.55 -11.18
N CYS A 73 0.40 7.60 -11.78
CA CYS A 73 0.01 6.37 -11.13
C CYS A 73 1.22 5.44 -11.07
N LYS A 74 1.84 5.38 -9.90
CA LYS A 74 3.00 4.51 -9.63
C LYS A 74 2.59 3.08 -9.26
N LEU A 75 1.35 2.67 -9.55
CA LEU A 75 0.83 1.34 -9.26
C LEU A 75 0.53 0.62 -10.58
N ASN A 76 1.15 -0.53 -10.78
CA ASN A 76 0.88 -1.37 -11.93
C ASN A 76 -0.04 -2.51 -11.50
N PHE A 77 -1.27 -2.53 -12.02
CA PHE A 77 -2.23 -3.63 -11.83
C PHE A 77 -2.14 -4.58 -13.04
N PRO A 78 -2.10 -5.91 -12.86
CA PRO A 78 -2.19 -6.86 -13.96
C PRO A 78 -3.59 -6.78 -14.58
N GLU A 79 -3.69 -7.22 -15.84
CA GLU A 79 -4.97 -7.53 -16.45
C GLU A 79 -5.70 -8.58 -15.59
N GLY A 80 -7.00 -8.37 -15.37
CA GLY A 80 -7.81 -9.00 -14.32
C GLY A 80 -7.86 -10.52 -14.31
#